data_AF-A0AA37CIR6-F1
#
_entry.id   AF-A0AA37CIR6-F1
#
_cell.length_a   1.000
_cell.length_b   1.000
_cell.length_c   1.000
_cell.angle_alpha   90.00
_cell.angle_beta   90.00
_cell.angle_gamma   90.00
#
_symmetry.space_group_name_H-M   'P 1'
#
loop_
_entity.id
_entity.type
_entity.pdbx_description
1 polymer ?
#
loop_
_entity_poly.entity_id
_entity_poly.type
_entity_poly.pdbx_seq_one_letter_code
_entity_poly.pdbx_strand_id
1 'polypeptide(L)'
;MGFLILIIAVALIVYFFASSKTRRDTAVESRVNRMVSSSVSSSTFPDLYYEAAKSYAISKGATAADHESASAKVVIGGTVYFVVFIRDTGGGTIITVERDSDVTKRILDDMNRMNR
;
A
#
# COMPACT_ATOMS: atom_id res chain seq x y z
N MET A 1 -16.57 8.90 -39.51
CA MET A 1 -16.12 7.54 -39.13
C MET A 1 -14.84 7.56 -38.28
N GLY A 2 -13.76 8.26 -38.67
CA GLY A 2 -12.49 8.24 -37.91
C GLY A 2 -12.52 8.85 -36.50
N PHE A 3 -13.28 9.93 -36.28
CA PHE A 3 -13.35 10.61 -34.97
C PHE A 3 -14.05 9.79 -33.88
N LEU A 4 -15.07 9.01 -34.28
CA LEU A 4 -15.85 8.15 -33.37
C LEU A 4 -15.02 6.93 -32.93
N ILE A 5 -14.20 6.38 -33.85
CA ILE A 5 -13.23 5.32 -33.54
C ILE A 5 -12.17 5.83 -32.56
N LEU A 6 -11.71 7.07 -32.71
CA LEU A 6 -10.71 7.66 -31.82
C LEU A 6 -11.25 7.89 -30.40
N ILE A 7 -12.50 8.33 -30.25
CA ILE A 7 -13.16 8.44 -28.93
C ILE A 7 -13.32 7.07 -28.27
N ILE A 8 -13.76 6.07 -29.02
CA ILE A 8 -13.89 4.69 -28.50
C ILE A 8 -12.53 4.14 -28.09
N ALA A 9 -11.48 4.38 -28.88
CA ALA A 9 -10.12 3.94 -28.57
C ALA A 9 -9.61 4.59 -27.26
N VAL A 10 -9.80 5.90 -27.10
CA VAL A 10 -9.40 6.60 -25.86
C VAL A 10 -10.20 6.09 -24.66
N ALA A 11 -11.52 5.89 -24.80
CA ALA A 11 -12.36 5.36 -23.73
C ALA A 11 -11.94 3.94 -23.32
N LEU A 12 -11.61 3.07 -24.28
CA LEU A 12 -11.10 1.72 -24.01
C LEU A 12 -9.73 1.75 -23.32
N ILE A 13 -8.83 2.64 -23.74
CA ILE A 13 -7.52 2.82 -23.10
C ILE A 13 -7.71 3.27 -21.66
N VAL A 14 -8.51 4.31 -21.40
CA VAL A 14 -8.78 4.80 -20.05
C VAL A 14 -9.43 3.71 -19.18
N TYR A 15 -10.41 2.98 -19.74
CA TYR A 15 -11.07 1.87 -19.04
C TYR A 15 -10.08 0.76 -18.67
N PHE A 16 -9.17 0.41 -19.59
CA PHE A 16 -8.14 -0.61 -19.36
C PHE A 16 -7.12 -0.16 -18.29
N PHE A 17 -6.70 1.10 -18.33
CA PHE A 17 -5.80 1.68 -17.31
C PHE A 17 -6.47 1.75 -15.93
N ALA A 18 -7.73 2.17 -15.85
CA ALA A 18 -8.48 2.17 -14.61
C ALA A 18 -8.64 0.74 -14.05
N SER A 19 -9.03 -0.22 -14.89
CA SER A 19 -9.23 -1.61 -14.47
C SER A 19 -7.94 -2.28 -13.98
N SER A 20 -6.81 -2.02 -14.65
CA SER A 20 -5.50 -2.57 -14.24
C SER A 20 -5.01 -2.00 -12.91
N LYS A 21 -5.25 -0.72 -12.64
CA LYS A 21 -4.97 -0.09 -11.35
C LYS A 21 -5.79 -0.72 -10.24
N THR A 22 -7.10 -0.89 -10.46
CA THR A 22 -8.01 -1.52 -9.50
C THR A 22 -7.58 -2.96 -9.15
N ARG A 23 -7.14 -3.76 -10.12
CA ARG A 23 -6.68 -5.14 -9.87
C ARG A 23 -5.43 -5.20 -8.99
N ARG A 24 -4.44 -4.35 -9.26
CA ARG A 24 -3.19 -4.29 -8.49
C ARG A 24 -3.45 -3.82 -7.06
N ASP A 25 -4.26 -2.77 -6.92
CA ASP A 25 -4.62 -2.23 -5.61
C ASP A 25 -5.42 -3.25 -4.78
N THR A 26 -6.34 -3.99 -5.41
CA THR A 26 -7.09 -5.08 -4.76
C THR A 26 -6.15 -6.19 -4.28
N ALA A 27 -5.10 -6.51 -5.03
CA ALA A 27 -4.13 -7.53 -4.65
C ALA A 27 -3.30 -7.13 -3.42
N VAL A 28 -2.90 -5.86 -3.32
CA VAL A 28 -2.21 -5.32 -2.13
C VAL A 28 -3.17 -5.31 -0.95
N GLU A 29 -4.37 -4.77 -1.13
CA GLU A 29 -5.38 -4.64 -0.07
C GLU A 29 -5.82 -6.00 0.48
N SER A 30 -5.97 -7.02 -0.37
CA SER A 30 -6.25 -8.40 0.06
C SER A 30 -5.13 -8.99 0.93
N ARG A 31 -3.86 -8.67 0.66
CA ARG A 31 -2.72 -9.13 1.49
C ARG A 31 -2.70 -8.43 2.84
N VAL A 32 -2.88 -7.10 2.85
CA VAL A 32 -2.95 -6.32 4.10
C VAL A 32 -4.14 -6.80 4.95
N ASN A 33 -5.32 -6.97 4.36
CA ASN A 33 -6.49 -7.50 5.07
C ASN A 33 -6.24 -8.90 5.66
N ARG A 34 -5.60 -9.81 4.92
CA ARG A 34 -5.23 -11.14 5.42
C ARG A 34 -4.22 -11.08 6.57
N MET A 35 -3.25 -10.16 6.50
CA MET A 35 -2.30 -9.94 7.59
C MET A 35 -3.00 -9.45 8.85
N VAL A 36 -3.89 -8.46 8.71
CA VAL A 36 -4.71 -7.94 9.81
C VAL A 36 -5.60 -9.03 10.42
N SER A 37 -6.31 -9.80 9.59
CA SER A 37 -7.19 -10.87 10.08
C SER A 37 -6.44 -12.00 10.76
N SER A 38 -5.19 -12.25 10.34
CA SER A 38 -4.32 -13.28 10.91
C SER A 38 -3.44 -12.75 12.05
N SER A 39 -3.56 -11.47 12.43
CA SER A 39 -2.70 -10.79 13.41
C SER A 39 -1.19 -10.92 13.10
N VAL A 40 -0.83 -10.96 11.83
CA VAL A 40 0.57 -11.01 11.36
C VAL A 40 1.06 -9.59 11.13
N SER A 41 2.08 -9.18 11.88
CA SER A 41 2.63 -7.83 11.81
C SER A 41 3.59 -7.61 10.65
N SER A 42 4.27 -8.64 10.16
CA SER A 42 5.19 -8.53 9.02
C SER A 42 5.22 -9.81 8.20
N SER A 43 5.24 -9.70 6.88
CA SER A 43 5.33 -10.83 5.97
C SER A 43 5.96 -10.44 4.63
N THR A 44 6.64 -11.39 4.00
CA THR A 44 7.26 -11.20 2.68
C THR A 44 6.38 -11.81 1.59
N PHE A 45 6.13 -11.03 0.54
CA PHE A 45 5.33 -11.42 -0.62
C PHE A 45 6.21 -11.35 -1.88
N PRO A 46 6.88 -12.45 -2.25
CA PRO A 46 7.75 -12.47 -3.44
C PRO A 46 6.94 -12.31 -4.74
N ASP A 47 5.64 -12.60 -4.71
CA ASP A 47 4.72 -12.47 -5.83
C ASP A 47 4.11 -11.05 -5.95
N LEU A 48 4.35 -10.18 -4.97
CA LEU A 48 3.88 -8.80 -4.99
C LEU A 48 5.02 -7.87 -5.39
N TYR A 49 4.92 -7.30 -6.59
CA TYR A 49 5.93 -6.36 -7.08
C TYR A 49 5.89 -5.04 -6.30
N TYR A 50 7.05 -4.58 -5.84
CA TYR A 50 7.15 -3.39 -4.98
C TYR A 50 6.53 -2.13 -5.61
N GLU A 51 6.67 -1.91 -6.92
CA GLU A 51 6.06 -0.72 -7.56
C GLU A 51 4.53 -0.72 -7.50
N ALA A 52 3.90 -1.90 -7.47
CA ALA A 52 2.46 -2.00 -7.27
C ALA A 52 2.08 -1.60 -5.83
N ALA A 53 2.84 -2.07 -4.84
CA ALA A 53 2.66 -1.72 -3.44
C ALA A 53 2.91 -0.23 -3.17
N LYS A 54 3.95 0.35 -3.78
CA LYS A 54 4.24 1.78 -3.74
C LYS A 54 3.12 2.60 -4.37
N SER A 55 2.62 2.21 -5.54
CA SER A 55 1.51 2.91 -6.20
C SER A 55 0.23 2.88 -5.36
N TYR A 56 -0.04 1.74 -4.70
CA TYR A 56 -1.12 1.61 -3.73
C TYR A 56 -0.92 2.53 -2.52
N ALA A 57 0.28 2.54 -1.94
CA ALA A 57 0.59 3.42 -0.80
C ALA A 57 0.34 4.90 -1.17
N ILE A 58 0.83 5.33 -2.34
CA ILE A 58 0.60 6.68 -2.86
C ILE A 58 -0.89 6.96 -3.04
N SER A 59 -1.67 6.01 -3.58
CA SER A 59 -3.11 6.19 -3.77
C SER A 59 -3.89 6.32 -2.46
N LYS A 60 -3.36 5.75 -1.36
CA LYS A 60 -3.89 5.90 0.01
C LYS A 60 -3.31 7.10 0.77
N GLY A 61 -2.52 7.96 0.11
CA GLY A 61 -1.98 9.19 0.69
C GLY A 61 -0.65 9.00 1.41
N ALA A 62 0.24 8.15 0.88
CA ALA A 62 1.57 7.94 1.43
C ALA A 62 2.30 9.25 1.70
N THR A 63 2.79 9.40 2.94
CA THR A 63 3.59 10.56 3.36
C THR A 63 5.08 10.37 3.06
N ALA A 64 5.55 9.12 3.06
CA ALA A 64 6.91 8.73 2.69
C ALA A 64 6.84 7.63 1.63
N ALA A 65 7.39 7.90 0.44
CA ALA A 65 7.49 6.95 -0.66
C ALA A 65 8.76 7.22 -1.47
N ASP A 66 9.74 6.34 -1.37
CA ASP A 66 11.01 6.38 -2.06
C ASP A 66 11.22 5.12 -2.94
N HIS A 67 12.45 4.84 -3.37
CA HIS A 67 12.75 3.70 -4.24
C HIS A 67 12.70 2.35 -3.51
N GLU A 68 12.96 2.34 -2.20
CA GLU A 68 13.14 1.16 -1.36
C GLU A 68 11.99 0.98 -0.37
N SER A 69 11.30 2.04 0.03
CA SER A 69 10.22 2.02 1.00
C SER A 69 9.06 2.96 0.67
N ALA A 70 7.85 2.56 1.05
CA ALA A 70 6.67 3.40 1.02
C ALA A 70 5.76 3.09 2.21
N SER A 71 5.07 4.09 2.76
CA SER A 71 4.16 3.89 3.89
C SER A 71 2.83 4.60 3.68
N ALA A 72 1.73 4.00 4.12
CA ALA A 72 0.41 4.62 4.09
C ALA A 72 -0.44 4.24 5.31
N LYS A 73 -1.40 5.09 5.64
CA LYS A 73 -2.45 4.75 6.60
C LYS A 73 -3.62 4.11 5.87
N VAL A 74 -4.03 2.91 6.31
CA VAL A 74 -5.10 2.12 5.69
C VAL A 74 -6.18 1.83 6.72
N VAL A 75 -7.44 2.08 6.38
CA VAL A 75 -8.58 1.79 7.25
C VAL A 75 -9.12 0.41 6.93
N ILE A 76 -9.13 -0.49 7.92
CA ILE A 76 -9.62 -1.87 7.80
C ILE A 76 -10.59 -2.13 8.96
N GLY A 77 -11.85 -2.46 8.65
CA GLY A 77 -12.87 -2.72 9.67
C GLY A 77 -13.09 -1.58 10.65
N GLY A 78 -12.93 -0.32 10.21
CA GLY A 78 -13.04 0.87 11.06
C GLY A 78 -11.80 1.20 11.91
N THR A 79 -10.75 0.37 11.85
CA THR A 79 -9.48 0.61 12.54
C THR A 79 -8.42 1.14 11.57
N VAL A 80 -7.65 2.14 11.98
CA VAL A 80 -6.55 2.70 11.19
C VAL A 80 -5.27 1.91 11.45
N TYR A 81 -4.68 1.39 10.38
CA TYR A 81 -3.40 0.70 10.39
C TYR A 81 -2.34 1.54 9.67
N PHE A 82 -1.16 1.61 10.24
CA PHE A 82 0.04 2.10 9.59
C PHE A 82 0.70 0.94 8.86
N VAL A 83 0.78 1.04 7.53
CA VAL A 83 1.33 -0.02 6.67
C VAL A 83 2.59 0.48 6.00
N VAL A 84 3.66 -0.29 6.12
CA VAL A 84 4.96 -0.03 5.48
C VAL A 84 5.23 -1.13 4.47
N PHE A 85 5.63 -0.72 3.27
CA PHE A 85 6.03 -1.56 2.16
C PHE A 85 7.53 -1.35 1.93
N ILE A 86 8.31 -2.42 1.89
CA ILE A 86 9.75 -2.39 1.66
C ILE A 86 10.05 -3.29 0.46
N ARG A 87 10.94 -2.85 -0.43
CA ARG A 87 11.42 -3.64 -1.54
C ARG A 87 12.26 -4.81 -1.01
N ASP A 88 11.88 -6.02 -1.39
CA ASP A 88 12.72 -7.19 -1.15
C ASP A 88 13.80 -7.31 -2.25
N THR A 89 14.93 -7.92 -1.91
CA THR A 89 16.07 -8.15 -2.82
C THR A 89 15.69 -8.94 -4.09
N GLY A 90 14.65 -9.78 -4.01
CA GLY A 90 14.08 -10.50 -5.17
C GLY A 90 13.09 -9.69 -6.02
N GLY A 91 12.88 -8.40 -5.73
CA GLY A 91 11.87 -7.55 -6.38
C GLY A 91 10.45 -7.71 -5.83
N GLY A 92 10.28 -8.58 -4.83
CA GLY A 92 9.06 -8.73 -4.05
C GLY A 92 8.83 -7.58 -3.08
N THR A 93 7.82 -7.72 -2.22
CA THR A 93 7.47 -6.71 -1.23
C THR A 93 7.39 -7.32 0.16
N ILE A 94 8.11 -6.74 1.11
CA ILE A 94 7.89 -6.96 2.53
C ILE A 94 6.82 -5.98 2.97
N ILE A 95 5.76 -6.48 3.60
CA ILE A 95 4.70 -5.66 4.17
C ILE A 95 4.81 -5.75 5.68
N THR A 96 4.79 -4.60 6.34
CA THR A 96 4.64 -4.49 7.80
C THR A 96 3.36 -3.73 8.09
N VAL A 97 2.55 -4.26 9.00
CA VAL A 97 1.25 -3.71 9.39
C VAL A 97 1.22 -3.57 10.90
N GLU A 98 0.90 -2.37 11.35
CA GLU A 98 0.72 -2.10 12.77
C GLU A 98 -0.46 -1.15 12.99
N ARG A 99 -1.12 -1.20 14.16
CA ARG A 99 -2.17 -0.21 14.44
C ARG A 99 -1.55 1.17 14.62
N ASP A 100 -2.20 2.19 14.08
CA ASP A 100 -1.74 3.58 14.19
C ASP A 100 -1.62 4.03 15.66
N SER A 101 -2.51 3.54 16.53
CA SER A 101 -2.47 3.80 17.97
C SER A 101 -1.22 3.27 18.65
N ASP A 102 -0.72 2.12 18.20
CA ASP A 102 0.38 1.39 18.82
C ASP A 102 1.71 2.03 18.40
N VAL A 103 1.81 2.44 17.13
CA VAL A 103 2.91 3.28 16.61
C VAL A 103 2.98 4.61 17.35
N THR A 104 1.85 5.31 17.50
CA THR A 104 1.80 6.62 18.17
C THR A 104 2.24 6.53 19.63
N LYS A 105 1.76 5.53 20.38
CA LYS A 105 2.16 5.30 21.77
C LYS A 105 3.66 5.06 21.90
N ARG A 106 4.24 4.21 21.04
CA ARG A 106 5.67 3.93 21.06
C ARG A 106 6.52 5.17 20.80
N ILE A 107 6.13 5.99 19.83
CA ILE A 107 6.82 7.26 19.54
C ILE A 107 6.76 8.20 20.77
N LEU A 108 5.60 8.34 21.39
CA LEU A 108 5.43 9.15 22.60
C LEU A 108 6.31 8.63 23.75
N ASP A 109 6.34 7.32 23.96
CA ASP A 109 7.16 6.69 25.00
C ASP A 109 8.66 6.89 24.74
N ASP A 110 9.10 6.76 23.49
CA ASP A 110 10.50 6.97 23.10
C ASP A 110 10.91 8.44 23.28
N MET A 111 10.05 9.39 22.91
CA MET A 111 10.28 10.82 23.16
C MET A 111 10.40 11.13 24.66
N ASN A 112 9.55 10.52 25.49
CA ASN A 112 9.61 10.69 26.95
C ASN A 112 10.88 10.09 27.56
N ARG A 113 11.41 9.00 26.99
CA ARG A 113 12.69 8.41 27.41
C ARG A 113 13.89 9.26 27.04
N MET A 114 13.87 9.90 25.87
CA MET A 114 14.96 10.77 25.41
C MET A 114 15.06 12.09 26.18
N ASN A 115 13.97 12.55 26.78
CA ASN A 115 13.91 13.81 27.52
C ASN A 115 14.18 13.66 29.04
N ARG A 116 14.61 12.47 29.47
CA ARG A 116 14.99 12.13 30.85
C ARG A 116 16.49 11.89 30.94
#